data_AF-A0A5J4SBI3-F1
#
_entry.id   AF-A0A5J4SBI3-F1
#
_cell.length_a   1.000
_cell.length_b   1.000
_cell.length_c   1.000
_cell.angle_alpha   90.00
_cell.angle_beta   90.00
_cell.angle_gamma   90.00
#
_symmetry.space_group_name_H-M   'P 1'
#
loop_
_entity.id
_entity.type
_entity.pdbx_description
1 polymer ?
#
loop_
_entity_poly.entity_id
_entity_poly.type
_entity_poly.pdbx_seq_one_letter_code
_entity_poly.pdbx_strand_id
1 'polypeptide(L)'
;MVDQNVYTPEFARMVAKSYYTSDKSLARIGKEFKVKTSTVYNWAQRYKVEFSQEKSIQQEITTFSSVINTDFPVKKKKLTSEQLEQRNLELEVQLKEEQMRSITLNTMIDMAEQELNISIRKKSGAKQSK
;
A
#
# COMPACT_ATOMS: atom_id res chain seq x y z
N MET A 1 -2.79 -5.73 45.83
CA MET A 1 -2.80 -4.27 45.71
C MET A 1 -3.26 -3.93 44.31
N VAL A 2 -4.50 -3.45 44.17
CA VAL A 2 -5.10 -3.13 42.88
C VAL A 2 -5.06 -1.62 42.75
N ASP A 3 -3.99 -1.08 42.14
CA ASP A 3 -3.98 0.31 41.68
C ASP A 3 -4.90 0.39 40.46
N GLN A 4 -6.21 0.40 40.70
CA GLN A 4 -7.18 0.89 39.73
C GLN A 4 -6.95 2.40 39.64
N ASN A 5 -5.96 2.80 38.84
CA ASN A 5 -5.96 4.14 38.27
C ASN A 5 -7.27 4.24 37.46
N VAL A 6 -8.27 4.88 38.06
CA VAL A 6 -9.54 5.15 37.39
C VAL A 6 -9.26 6.27 36.39
N TYR A 7 -8.92 5.86 35.17
CA TYR A 7 -8.72 6.80 34.08
C TYR A 7 -10.08 7.25 33.55
N THR A 8 -10.24 8.57 33.41
CA THR A 8 -11.43 9.14 32.77
C THR A 8 -11.53 8.68 31.30
N PRO A 9 -12.74 8.44 30.77
CA PRO A 9 -12.93 8.01 29.39
C PRO A 9 -12.36 9.00 28.37
N GLU A 10 -12.42 10.31 28.65
CA GLU A 10 -11.82 11.35 27.80
C GLU A 10 -10.31 11.23 27.70
N PHE A 11 -9.63 10.97 28.82
CA PHE A 11 -8.20 10.74 28.83
C PHE A 11 -7.82 9.48 28.04
N ALA A 12 -8.56 8.38 28.22
CA ALA A 12 -8.34 7.15 27.46
C ALA A 12 -8.50 7.37 25.95
N ARG A 13 -9.51 8.15 25.55
CA ARG A 13 -9.78 8.54 24.16
C ARG A 13 -8.67 9.43 23.59
N MET A 14 -8.20 10.42 24.36
CA MET A 14 -7.09 11.30 23.97
C MET A 14 -5.80 10.50 23.72
N VAL A 15 -5.46 9.58 24.62
CA VAL A 15 -4.29 8.72 24.50
C VAL A 15 -4.42 7.81 23.27
N ALA A 16 -5.60 7.22 23.04
CA ALA A 16 -5.86 6.41 21.84
C ALA A 16 -5.76 7.23 20.55
N LYS A 17 -6.30 8.45 20.52
CA LYS A 17 -6.19 9.37 19.37
C LYS A 17 -4.72 9.66 19.04
N SER A 18 -3.90 9.95 20.06
CA SER A 18 -2.47 10.23 19.88
C SER A 18 -1.72 9.08 19.19
N TYR A 19 -2.13 7.83 19.40
CA TYR A 19 -1.56 6.66 18.74
C TYR A 19 -1.89 6.60 17.24
N TYR A 20 -3.09 6.99 16.86
CA TYR A 20 -3.49 6.97 15.45
C TYR A 20 -3.04 8.21 14.67
N THR A 21 -2.86 9.35 15.35
CA THR A 21 -2.43 10.61 14.73
C THR A 21 -0.92 10.83 14.72
N SER A 22 -0.15 10.13 15.57
CA SER A 22 1.31 10.26 15.64
C SER A 22 2.02 8.97 15.26
N ASP A 23 3.21 9.07 14.68
CA ASP A 23 4.07 7.93 14.34
C ASP A 23 4.85 7.41 15.57
N LYS A 24 4.21 7.38 16.73
CA LYS A 24 4.81 6.95 18.00
C LYS A 24 4.35 5.54 18.34
N SER A 25 5.31 4.68 18.72
CA SER A 25 4.98 3.34 19.20
C SER A 25 4.20 3.39 20.52
N LEU A 26 3.40 2.35 20.79
CA LEU A 26 2.61 2.21 22.03
C LEU A 26 3.46 2.39 23.30
N ALA A 27 4.70 1.90 23.26
CA ALA A 27 5.64 2.03 24.38
C ALA A 27 6.12 3.48 24.59
N ARG A 28 6.30 4.24 23.49
CA ARG A 28 6.68 5.66 23.55
C ARG A 28 5.53 6.51 24.08
N ILE A 29 4.31 6.22 23.65
CA ILE A 29 3.09 6.87 24.15
C ILE A 29 2.86 6.54 25.63
N GLY A 30 3.03 5.28 26.03
CA GLY A 30 2.94 4.88 27.44
C GLY A 30 3.94 5.64 28.32
N LYS A 31 5.18 5.82 27.86
CA LYS A 31 6.20 6.63 28.57
C LYS A 31 5.80 8.11 28.67
N GLU A 32 5.27 8.69 27.60
CA GLU A 32 4.86 10.09 27.53
C GLU A 32 3.68 10.41 28.45
N PHE A 33 2.66 9.54 28.45
CA PHE A 33 1.47 9.71 29.28
C PHE A 33 1.59 9.06 30.67
N LYS A 34 2.76 8.48 31.01
CA LYS A 34 3.01 7.71 32.25
C LYS A 34 1.96 6.60 32.49
N VAL A 35 1.51 5.98 31.42
CA VAL A 35 0.53 4.88 31.43
C VAL A 35 1.22 3.59 31.00
N LYS A 36 0.82 2.46 31.60
CA LYS A 36 1.32 1.14 31.21
C LYS A 36 1.01 0.89 29.73
N THR A 37 1.99 0.37 28.98
CA THR A 37 1.84 0.08 27.55
C THR A 37 0.63 -0.81 27.24
N SER A 38 0.31 -1.77 28.13
CA SER A 38 -0.87 -2.64 28.03
C SER A 38 -2.19 -1.86 28.13
N THR A 39 -2.26 -0.84 28.97
CA THR A 39 -3.44 0.03 29.11
C THR A 39 -3.64 0.87 27.84
N VAL A 40 -2.55 1.42 27.27
CA VAL A 40 -2.60 2.14 25.99
C VAL A 40 -3.07 1.22 24.86
N TYR A 41 -2.57 -0.02 24.81
CA TYR A 41 -3.03 -1.02 23.84
C TYR A 41 -4.52 -1.31 23.95
N ASN A 42 -5.04 -1.52 25.17
CA ASN A 42 -6.45 -1.78 25.40
C ASN A 42 -7.34 -0.60 24.95
N TRP A 43 -6.91 0.64 25.18
CA TRP A 43 -7.64 1.82 24.70
C TRP A 43 -7.57 1.97 23.19
N ALA A 44 -6.40 1.74 22.57
CA ALA A 44 -6.26 1.76 21.12
C ALA A 44 -7.17 0.71 20.45
N GLN A 45 -7.27 -0.50 21.02
CA GLN A 45 -8.21 -1.52 20.52
C GLN A 45 -9.67 -1.12 20.73
N ARG A 46 -10.00 -0.55 21.90
CA ARG A 46 -11.37 -0.10 22.20
C ARG A 46 -11.86 0.99 21.24
N TYR A 47 -10.99 1.93 20.86
CA TYR A 47 -11.32 3.03 19.95
C TYR A 47 -10.83 2.79 18.50
N LYS A 48 -10.48 1.55 18.16
CA LYS A 48 -9.95 1.18 16.84
C LYS A 48 -10.90 1.55 15.72
N VAL A 49 -12.20 1.29 15.89
CA VAL A 49 -13.21 1.56 14.85
C VAL A 49 -13.40 3.06 14.63
N GLU A 50 -13.41 3.84 15.72
CA GLU A 50 -13.59 5.29 15.69
C GLU A 50 -12.39 5.99 15.03
N PHE A 51 -11.17 5.64 15.42
CA PHE A 51 -9.96 6.31 14.91
C PHE A 51 -9.37 5.68 13.66
N SER A 52 -9.86 4.52 13.20
CA SER A 52 -9.43 3.93 11.93
C SER A 52 -10.03 4.64 10.72
N GLN A 53 -11.14 5.37 10.87
CA GLN A 53 -11.73 6.18 9.79
C GLN A 53 -11.05 7.55 9.66
N GLU A 54 -10.40 8.03 10.71
CA GLU A 54 -9.69 9.32 10.77
C GLU A 54 -8.22 9.23 10.29
N LYS A 55 -7.83 8.09 9.73
CA LYS A 55 -6.47 7.85 9.25
C LYS A 55 -6.20 8.64 7.99
N SER A 56 -5.52 9.78 8.19
CA SER A 56 -4.89 10.58 7.14
C SER A 56 -4.01 9.72 6.23
N ILE A 57 -4.05 10.05 4.93
CA ILE A 57 -3.45 9.43 3.73
C ILE A 57 -1.98 8.96 3.90
N GLN A 58 -1.27 9.44 4.93
CA GLN A 58 0.14 9.11 5.20
C GLN A 58 0.36 7.67 5.70
N GLN A 59 -0.65 7.02 6.32
CA GLN A 59 -0.52 5.61 6.70
C GLN A 59 -0.60 4.66 5.51
N GLU A 60 -1.18 5.04 4.35
CA GLU A 60 -1.19 4.15 3.18
C GLU A 60 0.21 3.97 2.61
N ILE A 61 1.05 5.01 2.60
CA ILE A 61 2.44 4.94 2.15
C ILE A 61 3.27 4.04 3.08
N THR A 62 3.07 4.19 4.40
CA THR A 62 3.78 3.39 5.41
C THR A 62 3.31 1.93 5.42
N THR A 63 2.01 1.70 5.18
CA THR A 63 1.46 0.35 5.01
C THR A 63 2.03 -0.27 3.75
N PHE A 64 2.11 0.45 2.63
CA PHE A 64 2.72 -0.01 1.38
C PHE A 64 4.20 -0.39 1.57
N SER A 65 4.99 0.44 2.25
CA SER A 65 6.39 0.13 2.56
C SER A 65 6.57 -1.01 3.58
N SER A 66 5.59 -1.20 4.47
CA SER A 66 5.57 -2.32 5.40
C SER A 66 5.25 -3.63 4.68
N VAL A 67 4.34 -3.65 3.69
CA VAL A 67 4.04 -4.87 2.91
C VAL A 67 5.28 -5.43 2.21
N ILE A 68 6.26 -4.57 1.88
CA ILE A 68 7.50 -4.97 1.23
C ILE A 68 8.52 -5.55 2.23
N ASN A 69 8.47 -5.18 3.51
CA ASN A 69 9.51 -5.51 4.51
C ASN A 69 9.03 -6.36 5.69
N THR A 70 7.76 -6.77 5.73
CA THR A 70 7.27 -7.73 6.72
C THR A 70 7.03 -9.08 6.05
N ASP A 71 7.79 -10.08 6.50
CA ASP A 71 7.48 -11.51 6.42
C ASP A 71 6.14 -11.77 7.14
N PHE A 72 5.04 -11.30 6.55
CA PHE A 72 3.75 -11.90 6.82
C PHE A 72 3.82 -13.32 6.27
N PRO A 73 3.36 -14.35 7.01
CA PRO A 73 2.99 -15.60 6.39
C PRO A 73 1.74 -15.27 5.57
N VAL A 74 1.93 -14.68 4.39
CA VAL A 74 1.01 -14.88 3.28
C VAL A 74 0.92 -16.38 3.21
N LYS A 75 -0.21 -16.94 3.65
CA LYS A 75 -0.56 -18.30 3.31
C LYS A 75 -0.62 -18.27 1.79
N LYS A 76 0.53 -18.46 1.13
CA LYS A 76 0.63 -18.81 -0.27
C LYS A 76 -0.20 -20.07 -0.31
N LYS A 77 -1.46 -19.93 -0.71
CA LYS A 77 -2.32 -21.06 -0.97
C LYS A 77 -1.51 -21.84 -1.99
N LYS A 78 -0.93 -22.97 -1.59
CA LYS A 78 -0.10 -23.77 -2.48
C LYS A 78 -1.06 -24.21 -3.59
N LEU A 79 -1.06 -23.45 -4.68
CA LEU A 79 -1.75 -23.81 -5.90
C LEU A 79 -1.16 -25.17 -6.28
N THR A 80 -2.02 -26.11 -6.67
CA THR A 80 -1.56 -27.40 -7.17
C THR A 80 -0.70 -27.18 -8.42
N SER A 81 0.18 -28.14 -8.76
CA SER A 81 1.02 -28.03 -9.97
C SER A 81 0.18 -27.69 -11.21
N GLU A 82 -0.98 -28.34 -11.33
CA GLU A 82 -1.94 -28.13 -12.41
C GLU A 82 -2.50 -26.69 -12.46
N GLN A 83 -2.82 -26.09 -11.30
CA GLN A 83 -3.29 -24.70 -11.24
C GLN A 83 -2.19 -23.70 -11.62
N LEU A 84 -0.92 -24.02 -11.31
CA LEU A 84 0.22 -23.21 -11.71
C LEU A 84 0.47 -23.29 -13.22
N GLU A 85 0.38 -24.48 -13.81
CA GLU A 85 0.51 -24.70 -15.25
C GLU A 85 -0.60 -23.97 -16.03
N GLN A 86 -1.85 -24.06 -15.58
CA GLN A 86 -2.96 -23.31 -16.16
C GLN A 86 -2.72 -21.80 -16.12
N ARG A 87 -2.24 -21.28 -14.98
CA ARG A 87 -1.95 -19.86 -14.84
C ARG A 87 -0.79 -19.42 -15.74
N ASN A 88 0.25 -20.25 -15.90
CA ASN A 88 1.34 -19.95 -16.82
C ASN A 88 0.85 -19.89 -18.26
N LEU A 89 0.02 -20.84 -18.70
CA LEU A 89 -0.55 -20.83 -20.04
C LEU A 89 -1.41 -19.58 -20.29
N GLU A 90 -2.26 -19.21 -19.32
CA GLU A 90 -3.06 -18.00 -19.40
C GLU A 90 -2.18 -16.73 -19.51
N LEU A 91 -1.11 -16.66 -18.72
CA LEU A 91 -0.17 -15.54 -18.74
C LEU A 91 0.61 -15.47 -20.06
N GLU A 92 1.01 -16.60 -20.63
CA GLU A 92 1.67 -16.66 -21.93
C GLU A 92 0.76 -16.17 -23.07
N VAL A 93 -0.53 -16.51 -23.01
CA VAL A 93 -1.53 -16.01 -23.97
C VAL A 93 -1.69 -14.49 -23.86
N GLN A 94 -1.85 -13.97 -22.64
CA GLN A 94 -1.96 -12.52 -22.40
C GLN A 94 -0.71 -11.78 -22.86
N LEU A 95 0.47 -12.34 -22.61
CA LEU A 95 1.73 -11.75 -23.04
C LEU A 95 1.82 -11.68 -24.57
N LYS A 96 1.43 -12.76 -25.25
CA LYS A 96 1.43 -12.81 -26.72
C LYS A 96 0.44 -11.81 -27.31
N GLU A 97 -0.75 -11.69 -26.73
CA GLU A 97 -1.75 -10.71 -27.15
C GLU A 97 -1.23 -9.28 -27.04
N GLU A 98 -0.64 -8.92 -25.90
CA GLU A 98 -0.10 -7.58 -25.69
C GLU A 98 1.11 -7.28 -26.60
N GLN A 99 1.95 -8.28 -26.88
CA GLN A 99 3.02 -8.15 -27.87
C GLN A 99 2.48 -7.88 -29.28
N MET A 100 1.46 -8.62 -29.72
CA MET A 100 0.83 -8.39 -31.02
C MET A 100 0.18 -7.01 -31.10
N ARG A 101 -0.48 -6.58 -30.03
CA ARG A 101 -1.07 -5.24 -29.93
C ARG A 101 0.01 -4.15 -30.07
N SER A 102 1.12 -4.30 -29.33
CA SER A 102 2.24 -3.36 -29.38
C SER A 102 2.86 -3.28 -30.78
N ILE A 103 3.10 -4.43 -31.43
CA ILE A 103 3.63 -4.48 -32.80
C ILE A 103 2.67 -3.77 -33.75
N THR A 104 1.38 -4.10 -33.69
CA THR A 104 0.36 -3.53 -34.59
C THR A 104 0.24 -2.01 -34.45
N LEU A 105 0.29 -1.49 -33.21
CA LEU A 105 0.26 -0.05 -32.95
C LEU A 105 1.53 0.63 -33.50
N ASN A 106 2.70 0.03 -33.31
CA ASN A 106 3.94 0.55 -33.87
C ASN A 106 3.92 0.57 -35.40
N THR A 107 3.47 -0.51 -36.05
CA THR A 107 3.39 -0.56 -37.52
C THR A 107 2.36 0.43 -38.06
N MET A 108 1.22 0.62 -37.38
CA MET A 108 0.24 1.63 -37.78
C MET A 108 0.81 3.04 -37.67
N ILE A 109 1.63 3.32 -36.65
CA ILE A 109 2.36 4.58 -36.53
C ILE A 109 3.34 4.72 -37.70
N ASP A 110 4.11 3.68 -38.03
CA ASP A 110 5.10 3.73 -39.11
C ASP A 110 4.42 4.00 -40.47
N MET A 111 3.30 3.33 -40.75
CA MET A 111 2.49 3.58 -41.95
C MET A 111 1.97 5.01 -41.99
N ALA A 112 1.44 5.52 -40.87
CA ALA A 112 0.92 6.89 -40.81
C ALA A 112 2.02 7.93 -41.01
N GLU A 113 3.21 7.73 -40.43
CA GLU A 113 4.35 8.63 -40.65
C GLU A 113 4.81 8.62 -42.11
N GLN A 114 4.80 7.45 -42.77
CA GLN A 114 5.16 7.29 -44.18
C GLN A 114 4.14 7.93 -45.13
N GLU A 115 2.85 7.67 -44.94
CA GLU A 115 1.78 8.14 -45.84
C GLU A 115 1.48 9.64 -45.69
N LEU A 116 1.50 10.15 -44.46
CA LEU A 116 1.18 11.55 -44.17
C LEU A 116 2.41 12.47 -44.13
N ASN A 117 3.62 11.89 -44.18
CA ASN A 117 4.90 12.60 -44.11
C ASN A 117 5.01 13.54 -42.89
N ILE A 118 4.42 13.13 -41.76
CA ILE A 118 4.49 13.82 -40.46
C ILE A 118 5.23 12.94 -39.46
N SER A 119 6.05 13.54 -38.58
CA SER A 119 6.65 12.81 -37.46
C SER A 119 5.68 12.77 -36.28
N ILE A 120 5.19 11.58 -35.93
CA ILE A 120 4.30 11.34 -34.80
C ILE A 120 5.12 10.98 -33.56
N ARG A 121 6.19 10.19 -33.72
CA ARG A 121 7.10 9.82 -32.63
C ARG A 121 7.99 11.00 -32.24
N LYS A 122 8.33 11.09 -30.95
CA LYS A 122 9.34 12.05 -30.49
C LYS A 122 10.69 11.73 -31.11
N LYS A 123 11.38 12.75 -31.65
CA LYS A 123 12.77 12.61 -32.11
C LYS A 123 13.68 12.36 -30.91
N SER A 124 14.56 11.37 -31.01
CA SER A 124 15.59 11.14 -29.99
C SER A 124 16.46 12.40 -29.85
N GLY A 125 16.60 12.91 -28.62
CA GLY A 125 17.43 14.08 -28.33
C GLY A 125 16.72 15.43 -28.16
N ALA A 126 15.39 15.51 -28.26
CA ALA A 126 14.68 16.72 -27.87
C ALA A 126 14.85 16.95 -26.35
N LYS A 127 15.61 18.00 -25.96
CA LYS A 127 15.76 18.43 -24.57
C LYS A 127 14.37 18.54 -23.94
N GLN A 128 14.14 17.82 -22.85
CA GLN A 128 12.94 17.99 -22.04
C GLN A 128 12.90 19.45 -21.57
N SER A 129 11.90 20.21 -22.03
CA SER A 129 11.66 21.57 -21.56
C SER A 129 11.49 21.53 -20.04
N LYS A 130 12.23 22.39 -19.35
CA LYS A 130 12.23 22.50 -17.89
C LYS A 130 10.92 23.06 -17.38
#